data_AF-A0A5T1T3N3-F1
#
_entry.id   AF-A0A5T1T3N3-F1
#
_cell.length_a   1.000
_cell.length_b   1.000
_cell.length_c   1.000
_cell.angle_alpha   90.00
_cell.angle_beta   90.00
_cell.angle_gamma   90.00
#
_symmetry.space_group_name_H-M   'P 1'
#
loop_
_entity.id
_entity.type
_entity.pdbx_description
1 polymer ?
#
loop_
_entity_poly.entity_id
_entity_poly.type
_entity_poly.pdbx_seq_one_letter_code
_entity_poly.pdbx_strand_id
1 'polypeptide(L)'
;MHNPNSAIERVKNHLAYKLGQAMIDFANSSSGGGYIALFKKLYKIKKQHKKEQKIYQQTIQVFPQLKYPSLEACSDYEQALKYKFHLSYMLGEVLIKAYQNWYKGAGF
;
A
#
# COMPACT_ATOMS: atom_id res chain seq x y z
N MET A 1 2.76 -15.62 -0.56
CA MET A 1 1.55 -16.01 0.19
C MET A 1 1.41 -15.03 1.33
N HIS A 2 0.33 -14.23 1.36
CA HIS A 2 0.08 -13.30 2.45
C HIS A 2 -0.86 -13.97 3.44
N ASN A 3 -0.42 -14.17 4.68
CA ASN A 3 -1.25 -14.66 5.76
C ASN A 3 -2.30 -13.59 6.11
N PRO A 4 -3.58 -13.85 5.81
CA PRO A 4 -4.63 -12.87 6.05
C PRO A 4 -4.94 -12.68 7.52
N ASN A 5 -4.44 -13.52 8.43
CA ASN A 5 -4.73 -13.43 9.85
C ASN A 5 -3.73 -12.58 10.64
N SER A 6 -2.65 -12.08 10.02
CA SER A 6 -1.72 -11.16 10.66
C SER A 6 -1.99 -9.71 10.26
N ALA A 7 -2.19 -8.84 11.26
CA ALA A 7 -2.37 -7.41 11.05
C ALA A 7 -1.13 -6.76 10.40
N ILE A 8 0.07 -7.26 10.72
CA ILE A 8 1.35 -6.76 10.18
C ILE A 8 1.40 -6.97 8.67
N GLU A 9 1.04 -8.16 8.21
CA GLU A 9 1.04 -8.46 6.77
C GLU A 9 0.01 -7.64 6.00
N ARG A 10 -1.15 -7.38 6.61
CA ARG A 10 -2.16 -6.50 6.01
C ARG A 10 -1.68 -5.06 5.90
N VAL A 11 -0.99 -4.54 6.93
CA VAL A 11 -0.36 -3.21 6.88
C VAL A 11 0.71 -3.16 5.79
N LYS A 12 1.55 -4.20 5.67
CA LYS A 12 2.56 -4.31 4.59
C LYS A 12 1.91 -4.43 3.21
N ASN A 13 0.76 -5.07 3.11
CA ASN A 13 0.00 -5.20 1.87
C ASN A 13 -0.74 -3.90 1.48
N HIS A 14 -0.83 -2.92 2.39
CA HIS A 14 -1.46 -1.63 2.11
C HIS A 14 -0.72 -0.88 1.00
N LEU A 15 -1.48 -0.17 0.15
CA LEU A 15 -0.92 0.58 -0.97
C LEU A 15 0.14 1.58 -0.50
N ALA A 16 -0.12 2.31 0.58
CA ALA A 16 0.82 3.29 1.13
C ALA A 16 2.18 2.64 1.46
N TYR A 17 2.17 1.52 2.18
CA TYR A 17 3.40 0.82 2.54
C TYR A 17 4.19 0.39 1.29
N LYS A 18 3.52 -0.22 0.30
CA LYS A 18 4.18 -0.64 -0.96
C LYS A 18 4.78 0.54 -1.72
N LEU A 19 4.10 1.69 -1.74
CA LEU A 19 4.59 2.89 -2.40
C LEU A 19 5.79 3.50 -1.69
N GLY A 20 5.71 3.71 -0.37
CA GLY A 20 6.83 4.29 0.38
C GLY A 20 8.03 3.34 0.49
N GLN A 21 7.81 2.02 0.55
CA GLN A 21 8.90 1.05 0.43
C GLN A 21 9.60 1.17 -0.92
N ALA A 22 8.85 1.27 -2.02
CA ALA A 22 9.44 1.46 -3.34
C ALA A 22 10.24 2.78 -3.48
N MET A 23 9.88 3.82 -2.72
CA MET A 23 10.64 5.07 -2.64
C MET A 23 11.95 4.90 -1.85
N ILE A 24 11.90 4.24 -0.69
CA ILE A 24 13.09 3.95 0.12
C ILE A 24 14.07 3.04 -0.64
N ASP A 25 13.55 1.98 -1.27
CA ASP A 25 14.37 1.08 -2.09
C ASP A 25 15.03 1.83 -3.24
N PHE A 26 14.31 2.77 -3.87
CA PHE A 26 14.86 3.61 -4.93
C PHE A 26 15.96 4.52 -4.41
N ALA A 27 15.78 5.14 -3.23
CA ALA A 27 16.79 6.00 -2.61
C ALA A 27 18.06 5.22 -2.21
N ASN A 28 17.90 3.97 -1.78
CA ASN A 28 19.01 3.10 -1.38
C ASN A 28 19.69 2.39 -2.55
N SER A 29 19.02 2.28 -3.71
CA SER A 29 19.58 1.69 -4.92
C SER A 29 20.29 2.76 -5.75
N SER A 30 21.44 2.43 -6.35
CA SER A 30 22.03 3.28 -7.39
C SER A 30 21.15 3.20 -8.65
N SER A 31 20.12 4.04 -8.68
CA SER A 31 19.04 3.94 -9.65
C SER A 31 19.49 4.45 -11.01
N GLY A 32 20.04 3.57 -11.85
CA GLY A 32 20.53 3.90 -13.20
C GLY A 32 19.49 4.46 -14.18
N GLY A 33 18.21 4.60 -13.78
CA GLY A 33 17.12 5.15 -14.61
C GLY A 33 16.45 6.42 -14.06
N GLY A 34 16.96 7.01 -12.97
CA GLY A 34 16.44 8.25 -12.38
C GLY A 34 14.97 8.21 -11.95
N TYR A 35 14.37 9.37 -11.68
CA TYR A 35 13.00 9.50 -11.16
C TYR A 35 11.91 8.94 -12.10
N ILE A 36 12.14 8.93 -13.41
CA ILE A 36 11.18 8.36 -14.38
C ILE A 36 10.97 6.86 -14.14
N ALA A 37 12.03 6.13 -13.81
CA ALA A 37 11.94 4.72 -13.45
C ALA A 37 11.14 4.50 -12.16
N LEU A 38 11.30 5.39 -11.17
CA LEU A 38 10.50 5.37 -9.94
C LEU A 38 9.01 5.56 -10.24
N PHE A 39 8.63 6.60 -11.00
CA PHE A 39 7.23 6.84 -11.35
C PHE A 39 6.60 5.65 -12.09
N LYS A 40 7.32 5.04 -13.03
CA LYS A 40 6.86 3.82 -13.72
C LYS A 40 6.62 2.67 -12.74
N LYS A 41 7.51 2.47 -11.75
CA LYS A 41 7.38 1.43 -10.72
C LYS A 41 6.16 1.69 -9.83
N LEU A 42 6.00 2.93 -9.33
CA LEU A 42 4.85 3.34 -8.51
C LEU A 42 3.52 3.16 -9.25
N TYR A 43 3.46 3.54 -10.53
CA TYR A 43 2.27 3.34 -11.36
C TYR A 43 1.91 1.86 -11.52
N LYS A 44 2.90 0.99 -11.77
CA LYS A 44 2.68 -0.46 -11.85
C LYS A 44 2.13 -1.02 -10.54
N ILE A 45 2.70 -0.63 -9.39
CA ILE A 45 2.22 -1.04 -8.06
C ILE A 45 0.76 -0.63 -7.86
N LYS A 46 0.41 0.62 -8.17
CA LYS A 46 -0.96 1.13 -8.06
C LYS A 46 -1.94 0.36 -8.96
N LYS A 47 -1.55 0.10 -10.22
CA LYS A 47 -2.38 -0.64 -11.18
C LYS A 47 -2.62 -2.08 -10.73
N GLN A 48 -1.58 -2.76 -10.26
CA GLN A 48 -1.67 -4.13 -9.74
C GLN A 48 -2.56 -4.19 -8.51
N HIS A 49 -2.35 -3.31 -7.54
CA HIS A 49 -3.15 -3.26 -6.31
C HIS A 49 -4.63 -3.01 -6.60
N LYS A 50 -4.96 -2.12 -7.54
CA LYS A 50 -6.35 -1.88 -7.96
C LYS A 50 -6.99 -3.11 -8.59
N LYS A 51 -6.22 -3.89 -9.37
CA LYS A 51 -6.70 -5.15 -9.96
C LYS A 51 -6.98 -6.19 -8.87
N GLU A 52 -6.05 -6.35 -7.93
CA GLU A 52 -6.18 -7.26 -6.79
C GLU A 52 -7.39 -6.88 -5.91
N GLN A 53 -7.59 -5.60 -5.62
CA GLN A 53 -8.76 -5.13 -4.88
C GLN A 53 -10.08 -5.43 -5.61
N LYS A 54 -10.14 -5.24 -6.93
CA LYS A 54 -11.34 -5.56 -7.72
C LYS A 54 -11.66 -7.06 -7.67
N ILE A 55 -10.64 -7.90 -7.86
CA ILE A 55 -10.80 -9.36 -7.76
C ILE A 55 -11.30 -9.72 -6.36
N TYR A 56 -10.68 -9.17 -5.32
CA TYR A 56 -11.09 -9.42 -3.93
C TYR A 56 -12.55 -9.02 -3.67
N GLN A 57 -12.97 -7.84 -4.15
CA GLN A 57 -14.37 -7.40 -4.03
C GLN A 57 -15.34 -8.35 -4.75
N GLN A 58 -14.98 -8.83 -5.95
CA GLN A 58 -15.79 -9.82 -6.66
C GLN A 58 -15.83 -11.16 -5.91
N THR A 59 -14.71 -11.62 -5.36
CA THR A 59 -14.64 -12.85 -4.57
C THR A 59 -15.49 -12.77 -3.31
N ILE A 60 -15.50 -11.65 -2.58
CA ILE A 60 -16.37 -11.48 -1.40
C ILE A 60 -17.84 -11.41 -1.78
N GLN A 61 -18.18 -10.82 -2.94
CA GLN A 61 -19.58 -10.79 -3.41
C GLN A 61 -20.11 -12.21 -3.68
N VAL A 62 -19.28 -13.09 -4.23
CA VAL A 62 -19.65 -14.49 -4.48
C VAL A 62 -19.54 -15.34 -3.21
N PHE A 63 -18.53 -15.09 -2.38
CA PHE A 63 -18.23 -15.83 -1.16
C PHE A 63 -18.04 -14.88 0.03
N PRO A 64 -19.12 -14.44 0.69
CA PRO A 64 -19.05 -13.50 1.82
C PRO A 64 -18.24 -14.04 3.01
N GLN A 65 -18.10 -15.35 3.12
CA GLN A 65 -17.29 -16.03 4.14
C GLN A 65 -15.77 -15.86 3.95
N LEU A 66 -15.29 -15.46 2.76
CA LEU A 66 -13.89 -15.13 2.51
C LEU A 66 -13.53 -13.68 2.91
N LYS A 67 -14.50 -12.93 3.46
CA LYS A 67 -14.25 -11.59 3.95
C LYS A 67 -13.23 -11.63 5.09
N TYR A 68 -12.22 -10.78 4.99
CA TYR A 68 -11.18 -10.71 6.00
C TYR A 68 -11.77 -10.18 7.31
N PRO A 69 -11.42 -10.78 8.47
CA PRO A 69 -11.84 -10.26 9.78
C PRO A 69 -11.34 -8.82 9.96
N SER A 70 -11.91 -8.03 10.88
CA SER A 70 -11.42 -6.68 11.14
C SER A 70 -9.94 -6.71 11.60
N LEU A 71 -9.19 -5.63 11.33
CA LEU A 71 -7.78 -5.52 11.75
C LEU A 71 -7.61 -5.66 13.27
N GLU A 72 -8.63 -5.23 14.03
CA GLU A 72 -8.69 -5.27 15.50
C GLU A 72 -8.88 -6.69 16.06
N ALA A 73 -9.43 -7.61 15.26
CA ALA A 73 -9.60 -9.00 15.66
C ALA A 73 -8.31 -9.82 15.55
N CYS A 74 -7.24 -9.24 14.99
CA CYS A 74 -5.93 -9.89 14.91
C CYS A 74 -5.14 -9.65 16.20
N SER A 75 -4.58 -10.71 16.78
CA SER A 75 -3.72 -10.66 17.98
C SER A 75 -2.55 -9.68 17.86
N ASP A 76 -2.06 -9.47 16.64
CA ASP A 76 -0.87 -8.64 16.36
C ASP A 76 -1.21 -7.16 16.08
N TYR A 77 -2.45 -6.72 16.36
CA TYR A 77 -2.93 -5.38 16.04
C TYR A 77 -2.07 -4.27 16.66
N GLU A 78 -1.68 -4.40 17.93
CA GLU A 78 -0.83 -3.41 18.60
C GLU A 78 0.57 -3.28 17.95
N GLN A 79 1.13 -4.39 17.47
CA GLN A 79 2.39 -4.36 16.74
C GLN A 79 2.20 -3.74 15.34
N ALA A 80 1.09 -4.04 14.67
CA ALA A 80 0.75 -3.45 13.38
C ALA A 80 0.52 -1.93 13.45
N LEU A 81 0.01 -1.41 14.59
CA LEU A 81 -0.07 0.03 14.84
C LEU A 81 1.32 0.68 14.87
N LYS A 82 2.33 0.04 15.44
CA LYS A 82 3.73 0.52 15.38
C LYS A 82 4.24 0.56 13.93
N TYR A 83 3.81 -0.38 13.09
CA TYR A 83 4.12 -0.37 11.66
C TYR A 83 3.42 0.75 10.86
N LYS A 84 2.30 1.31 11.33
CA LYS A 84 1.72 2.53 10.72
C LYS A 84 2.63 3.75 10.89
N PHE A 85 3.44 3.78 11.95
CA PHE A 85 4.48 4.81 12.15
C PHE A 85 5.79 4.49 11.43
N HIS A 86 5.86 3.38 10.70
CA HIS A 86 7.03 3.06 9.89
C HIS A 86 7.19 4.11 8.78
N LEU A 87 8.41 4.59 8.58
CA LEU A 87 8.73 5.64 7.60
C LEU A 87 8.13 5.35 6.21
N SER A 88 8.18 4.09 5.76
CA SER A 88 7.57 3.63 4.51
C SER A 88 6.06 3.90 4.43
N TYR A 89 5.32 3.68 5.52
CA TYR A 89 3.86 3.89 5.53
C TYR A 89 3.53 5.39 5.45
N MET A 90 4.20 6.20 6.26
CA MET A 90 4.04 7.66 6.29
C MET A 90 4.37 8.31 4.94
N LEU A 91 5.52 7.94 4.34
CA LEU A 91 5.92 8.43 3.02
C LEU A 91 4.88 8.07 1.95
N GLY A 92 4.39 6.84 1.98
CA GLY A 92 3.35 6.39 1.05
C GLY A 92 2.03 7.14 1.19
N GLU A 93 1.61 7.44 2.42
CA GLU A 93 0.38 8.23 2.66
C GLU A 93 0.53 9.67 2.17
N VAL A 94 1.66 10.32 2.45
CA VAL A 94 1.94 11.67 1.95
C VAL A 94 1.94 11.67 0.43
N LEU A 95 2.56 10.68 -0.22
CA LEU A 95 2.56 10.55 -1.68
C LEU A 95 1.14 10.41 -2.24
N ILE A 96 0.30 9.57 -1.63
CA ILE A 96 -1.09 9.37 -2.05
C ILE A 96 -1.87 10.69 -1.91
N LYS A 97 -1.74 11.38 -0.77
CA LYS A 97 -2.41 12.66 -0.52
C LYS A 97 -1.95 13.74 -1.51
N ALA A 98 -0.65 13.87 -1.73
CA ALA A 98 -0.09 14.81 -2.71
C ALA A 98 -0.63 14.53 -4.12
N TYR A 99 -0.68 13.27 -4.53
CA TYR A 99 -1.24 12.87 -5.82
C TYR A 99 -2.74 13.18 -5.93
N GLN A 100 -3.51 12.94 -4.85
CA GLN A 100 -4.94 13.28 -4.83
C GLN A 100 -5.18 14.79 -4.90
N ASN A 101 -4.37 15.58 -4.19
CA ASN A 101 -4.45 17.05 -4.21
C ASN A 101 -4.08 17.61 -5.59
N TRP A 102 -3.04 17.05 -6.23
CA TRP A 102 -2.67 17.39 -7.61
C TRP A 102 -3.81 17.11 -8.60
N TYR A 103 -4.46 15.95 -8.49
CA TYR A 103 -5.60 15.60 -9.35
C TYR A 103 -6.85 16.44 -9.09
N LYS A 104 -6.98 17.02 -7.89
CA LYS A 104 -8.07 17.95 -7.54
C LYS A 104 -7.81 19.38 -8.00
N GLY A 105 -6.71 19.63 -8.72
CA GLY A 105 -6.39 20.96 -9.24
C GLY A 105 -5.85 21.94 -8.19
N ALA A 106 -5.52 21.47 -6.98
CA ALA A 106 -4.89 22.29 -5.94
C ALA A 106 -3.35 22.37 -6.16
N GLY A 107 -2.96 22.71 -7.38
CA GLY A 107 -1.57 22.99 -7.73
C GLY A 107 -1.22 24.42 -7.32
N PHE A 108 -0.89 24.59 -6.03
CA PHE A 108 -0.61 25.87 -5.34
C PHE A 108 -1.79 26.84 -5.23
#